data_AF-A0A4U9UP82-F1
#
_entry.id   AF-A0A4U9UP82-F1
#
_cell.length_a   1.000
_cell.length_b   1.000
_cell.length_c   1.000
_cell.angle_alpha   90.00
_cell.angle_beta   90.00
_cell.angle_gamma   90.00
#
_symmetry.space_group_name_H-M   'P 1'
#
loop_
_entity.id
_entity.type
_entity.pdbx_description
1 polymer ?
#
loop_
_entity_poly.entity_id
_entity_poly.type
_entity_poly.pdbx_seq_one_letter_code
_entity_poly.pdbx_strand_id
1 'polypeptide(L)'
;MYDDMKLQARAARVALPPFDMFWESNNYIRFPIRRKNKQWVRFADYRENPLLNPLGTPSGKIEIYSMPSRRWSIWIAKAFLPGCRRIEWYRGQRQPNTRCH
;
A
#
# COMPACT_ATOMS: atom_id res chain seq x y z
N MET A 1 3.65 -13.41 12.17
CA MET A 1 2.87 -12.26 12.70
C MET A 1 3.36 -11.81 14.08
N TYR A 2 3.24 -12.62 15.14
CA TYR A 2 3.79 -12.23 16.46
C TYR A 2 5.31 -12.39 16.56
N ASP A 3 5.89 -13.39 15.89
CA ASP A 3 7.34 -13.58 15.84
C ASP A 3 8.07 -12.43 15.12
N ASP A 4 7.48 -11.90 14.05
CA ASP A 4 8.00 -10.74 13.33
C ASP A 4 7.99 -9.47 14.21
N MET A 5 6.97 -9.31 15.04
CA MET A 5 6.88 -8.22 16.02
C MET A 5 7.98 -8.33 17.08
N LYS A 6 8.32 -9.54 17.55
CA LYS A 6 9.45 -9.75 18.48
C LYS A 6 10.78 -9.27 17.87
N LEU A 7 10.99 -9.49 16.57
CA LEU A 7 12.19 -9.00 15.87
C LEU A 7 12.25 -7.46 15.84
N GLN A 8 11.13 -6.82 15.50
CA GLN A 8 11.03 -5.35 15.48
C GLN A 8 11.19 -4.74 16.88
N ALA A 9 10.63 -5.38 17.91
CA ALA A 9 10.73 -4.92 19.29
C ALA A 9 12.16 -4.97 19.83
N ARG A 10 12.92 -6.02 19.49
CA ARG A 10 14.35 -6.12 19.79
C ARG A 10 15.13 -4.99 19.13
N ALA A 11 14.87 -4.70 17.86
CA ALA A 11 15.50 -3.60 17.14
C ALA A 11 15.18 -2.22 17.74
N ALA A 12 13.97 -2.05 18.30
CA ALA A 12 13.54 -0.85 19.00
C ALA A 12 13.95 -0.80 20.48
N ARG A 13 14.62 -1.84 21.01
CA ARG A 13 14.97 -2.01 22.44
C ARG A 13 13.76 -1.90 23.38
N VAL A 14 12.61 -2.41 22.95
CA VAL A 14 11.38 -2.47 23.75
C VAL A 14 11.22 -3.88 24.30
N ALA A 15 11.02 -4.01 25.61
CA ALA A 15 10.73 -5.28 26.26
C ALA A 15 9.33 -5.74 25.85
N LEU A 16 9.25 -6.92 25.24
CA LEU A 16 7.99 -7.54 24.85
C LEU A 16 7.74 -8.77 25.75
N PRO A 17 6.64 -8.80 26.53
CA PRO A 17 6.27 -9.98 27.31
C PRO A 17 5.86 -11.13 26.36
N PRO A 18 5.78 -12.39 26.83
CA PRO A 18 5.22 -13.50 26.07
C PRO A 18 3.80 -13.20 25.55
N PHE A 19 3.40 -13.84 24.44
CA PHE A 19 2.12 -13.56 23.78
C PHE A 19 0.91 -13.77 24.70
N ASP A 20 0.90 -14.86 25.47
CA ASP A 20 -0.22 -15.20 26.34
C ASP A 20 -0.43 -14.13 27.41
N MET A 21 0.66 -13.71 28.07
CA MET A 21 0.63 -12.61 29.05
C MET A 21 0.24 -11.28 28.41
N PHE A 22 0.70 -10.98 27.19
CA PHE A 22 0.29 -9.79 26.47
C PHE A 22 -1.22 -9.78 26.22
N TRP A 23 -1.78 -10.90 25.76
CA TRP A 23 -3.20 -11.03 25.44
C TRP A 23 -4.09 -10.95 26.67
N GLU A 24 -3.70 -11.59 27.77
CA GLU A 24 -4.43 -11.56 29.05
C GLU A 24 -4.37 -10.18 29.73
N SER A 25 -3.26 -9.45 29.58
CA SER A 25 -3.09 -8.14 30.22
C SER A 25 -4.01 -7.04 29.68
N ASN A 26 -4.64 -7.25 28.52
CA ASN A 26 -5.49 -6.28 27.80
C ASN A 26 -4.88 -4.86 27.75
N ASN A 27 -3.55 -4.79 27.66
CA ASN A 27 -2.79 -3.54 27.68
C ASN A 27 -2.03 -3.37 26.36
N TYR A 28 -1.79 -2.11 25.97
CA TYR A 28 -1.09 -1.79 24.73
C TYR A 28 0.37 -1.40 25.02
N ILE A 29 1.27 -1.92 24.19
CA ILE A 29 2.70 -1.60 24.25
C ILE A 29 2.98 -0.52 23.20
N ARG A 30 3.59 0.60 23.62
CA ARG A 30 3.99 1.68 22.70
C ARG A 30 5.46 1.55 22.31
N PHE A 31 5.71 1.57 21.01
CA PHE A 31 7.07 1.71 20.49
C PHE A 31 7.50 3.18 20.50
N PRO A 32 8.73 3.50 20.92
CA PRO A 32 9.23 4.86 20.86
C PRO A 32 9.40 5.29 19.41
N ILE A 33 8.66 6.32 19.00
CA ILE A 33 8.80 6.92 17.67
C ILE A 33 10.07 7.79 17.68
N ARG A 34 11.03 7.46 16.82
CA ARG A 34 12.25 8.27 16.63
C ARG A 34 11.88 9.71 16.26
N ARG A 35 12.60 10.71 16.80
CA ARG A 35 12.34 12.14 16.54
C ARG A 35 12.26 12.48 15.04
N LYS A 36 13.13 11.87 14.22
CA LYS A 36 13.12 12.02 12.75
C LYS A 36 11.79 11.62 12.11
N ASN A 37 11.13 10.58 12.62
CA ASN A 37 9.84 10.13 12.08
C ASN A 37 8.68 11.01 12.55
N LYS A 38 8.79 11.67 13.71
CA LYS A 38 7.76 12.61 14.19
C LYS A 38 7.64 13.86 13.30
N GLN A 39 8.73 14.24 12.63
CA GLN A 39 8.78 15.41 11.75
C GLN A 39 8.53 15.07 10.28
N TRP A 40 8.39 13.79 9.94
CA TRP A 40 8.21 13.38 8.56
C TRP A 40 6.77 13.60 8.12
N VAL A 41 6.60 14.54 7.20
CA VAL A 41 5.32 14.81 6.54
C VAL A 41 5.38 14.21 5.14
N ARG A 42 4.44 13.31 4.81
CA ARG A 42 4.30 12.76 3.46
C ARG A 42 4.08 13.87 2.45
N PHE A 43 4.86 13.93 1.37
CA PHE A 43 4.77 14.98 0.34
C PHE A 43 4.96 16.41 0.91
N ALA A 44 5.92 16.58 1.83
CA ALA A 44 6.27 17.90 2.37
C ALA A 44 6.62 18.89 1.24
N ASP A 45 7.50 18.48 0.33
CA ASP A 45 8.01 19.32 -0.77
C ASP A 45 6.91 19.76 -1.76
N TYR A 46 5.90 18.91 -1.98
CA TYR A 46 4.72 19.26 -2.78
C TYR A 46 3.81 20.28 -2.07
N ARG A 47 3.70 20.21 -0.74
CA ARG A 47 2.95 21.23 0.03
C ARG A 47 3.66 22.58 0.01
N GLU A 48 4.98 22.58 0.09
CA GLU A 48 5.78 23.81 0.03
C GLU A 48 5.71 24.46 -1.35
N ASN A 49 5.95 23.68 -2.41
CA ASN A 49 5.97 24.19 -3.78
C ASN A 49 5.40 23.17 -4.78
N PRO A 50 4.08 23.19 -5.04
CA PRO A 50 3.43 22.21 -5.92
C PRO A 50 3.85 22.35 -7.40
N LEU A 51 4.39 23.50 -7.81
CA LEU A 51 4.88 23.74 -9.18
C LEU A 51 6.27 23.13 -9.44
N LEU A 52 7.14 23.15 -8.43
CA LEU A 52 8.51 22.62 -8.54
C LEU A 52 8.58 21.12 -8.24
N ASN A 53 7.65 20.60 -7.44
CA ASN A 53 7.59 19.19 -7.04
C ASN A 53 6.29 18.51 -7.48
N PRO A 54 5.96 18.45 -8.79
CA PRO A 54 4.71 17.86 -9.25
C PRO A 54 4.61 16.37 -8.89
N LEU A 55 3.40 15.91 -8.57
CA LEU A 55 3.14 14.49 -8.32
C LEU A 55 3.14 13.69 -9.63
N GLY A 56 3.32 12.37 -9.55
CA GLY A 56 3.29 11.47 -10.71
C GLY A 56 1.90 11.25 -11.33
N THR A 57 0.95 12.15 -11.09
CA THR A 57 -0.38 12.15 -11.69
C THR A 57 -0.36 12.89 -13.04
N PRO A 58 -1.29 12.59 -13.96
CA PRO A 58 -1.38 13.30 -15.25
C PRO A 58 -1.45 14.83 -15.12
N SER A 59 -2.08 15.34 -14.06
CA SER A 59 -2.17 16.79 -13.79
C SER A 59 -1.02 17.35 -12.94
N GLY A 60 -0.11 16.52 -12.43
CA GLY A 60 0.91 16.94 -11.47
C GLY A 60 0.37 17.29 -10.07
N LYS A 61 -0.93 17.10 -9.83
CA LYS A 61 -1.66 17.49 -8.62
C LYS A 61 -2.36 16.30 -7.95
N ILE A 62 -2.89 16.52 -6.75
CA ILE A 62 -3.76 15.55 -6.08
C ILE A 62 -5.09 15.49 -6.85
N GLU A 63 -5.36 14.37 -7.51
CA GLU A 63 -6.58 14.13 -8.30
C GLU A 63 -7.63 13.42 -7.46
N ILE A 64 -8.76 14.09 -7.17
CA ILE A 64 -9.93 13.46 -6.53
C ILE A 64 -10.72 12.62 -7.54
N TYR A 65 -10.66 12.99 -8.82
CA TYR A 65 -11.25 12.27 -9.95
C TYR A 65 -10.16 11.94 -10.97
N SER A 66 -10.04 10.66 -11.34
CA SER A 66 -9.11 10.21 -12.38
C SER A 66 -9.84 9.97 -13.69
N MET A 67 -9.31 10.50 -14.79
CA MET A 67 -9.82 10.12 -16.10
C MET A 67 -9.45 8.65 -16.39
N PRO A 68 -10.41 7.81 -16.81
CA PRO A 68 -10.11 6.43 -17.13
C PRO A 68 -9.05 6.35 -18.23
N SER A 69 -7.90 5.75 -17.93
CA SER A 69 -6.88 5.54 -18.95
C SER A 69 -7.40 4.57 -20.03
N ARG A 70 -7.02 4.82 -21.29
CA ARG A 70 -7.38 3.95 -22.42
C ARG A 70 -6.98 2.47 -22.20
N ARG A 71 -5.92 2.23 -21.43
CA ARG A 71 -5.50 0.88 -21.05
C ARG A 71 -6.54 0.18 -20.18
N TRP A 72 -7.09 0.91 -19.19
CA TRP A 72 -8.16 0.42 -18.33
C TRP A 72 -9.45 0.19 -19.11
N SER A 73 -9.84 1.10 -20.01
CA SER A 73 -11.05 0.90 -20.83
C SER A 73 -10.93 -0.30 -21.77
N ILE A 74 -9.77 -0.50 -22.40
CA ILE A 74 -9.48 -1.68 -23.23
C ILE A 74 -9.49 -2.96 -22.37
N TRP A 75 -9.01 -2.89 -21.12
CA TRP A 75 -9.02 -4.03 -20.20
C TRP A 75 -10.43 -4.42 -19.77
N ILE A 76 -11.25 -3.44 -19.39
CA ILE A 76 -12.65 -3.64 -18.99
C ILE A 76 -13.46 -4.18 -20.17
N ALA A 77 -13.30 -3.60 -21.36
CA ALA A 77 -13.97 -4.07 -22.57
C ALA A 77 -13.58 -5.52 -22.89
N LYS A 78 -12.30 -5.88 -22.78
CA LYS A 78 -11.82 -7.26 -23.00
C LYS A 78 -12.33 -8.25 -21.96
N ALA A 79 -12.56 -7.83 -20.72
CA ALA A 79 -13.12 -8.69 -19.67
C ALA A 79 -14.59 -9.06 -19.91
N PHE A 80 -15.31 -8.31 -20.76
CA PHE A 80 -16.72 -8.52 -21.07
C PHE A 80 -16.97 -9.13 -22.46
N LEU A 81 -15.91 -9.37 -23.25
CA LEU A 81 -16.02 -10.07 -24.52
C LEU A 81 -16.39 -11.55 -24.28
N PRO A 82 -17.40 -12.10 -24.98
CA PRO A 82 -17.75 -13.51 -24.86
C PRO A 82 -16.56 -14.38 -25.27
N GLY A 83 -16.14 -15.26 -24.36
CA GLY A 83 -15.01 -16.18 -24.56
C GLY A 83 -13.74 -15.85 -23.76
N CYS A 84 -13.61 -14.63 -23.20
CA CYS A 84 -12.47 -14.33 -22.32
C CYS A 84 -12.80 -14.74 -20.86
N ARG A 85 -12.07 -15.76 -20.35
CA ARG A 85 -12.31 -16.34 -19.01
C ARG A 85 -12.28 -15.27 -17.92
N ARG A 86 -13.16 -15.42 -16.93
CA ARG A 86 -13.16 -14.60 -15.70
C ARG A 86 -11.75 -14.62 -15.09
N ILE A 87 -11.16 -13.44 -14.95
CA ILE A 87 -9.86 -13.28 -14.28
C ILE A 87 -10.06 -13.65 -12.81
N GLU A 88 -9.49 -14.78 -12.41
CA GLU A 88 -9.48 -15.24 -11.03
C GLU A 88 -8.27 -14.64 -10.31
N TRP A 89 -8.54 -13.71 -9.39
CA TRP A 89 -7.51 -12.90 -8.73
C TRP A 89 -6.79 -13.62 -7.59
N TYR A 90 -7.16 -14.86 -7.26
CA TYR A 90 -6.78 -15.54 -6.02
C TYR A 90 -5.44 -16.29 -6.10
N ARG A 91 -4.89 -16.55 -7.29
CA ARG A 91 -3.55 -17.15 -7.44
C ARG A 91 -2.65 -16.18 -8.18
N GLY A 92 -1.62 -15.68 -7.50
CA GLY A 92 -0.68 -14.63 -7.94
C GLY A 92 0.19 -14.93 -9.15
N GLN A 93 -0.28 -15.69 -10.13
CA GLN A 93 0.37 -15.85 -11.42
C GLN A 93 -0.20 -14.79 -12.37
N ARG A 94 0.60 -13.78 -12.74
CA ARG A 94 0.27 -12.92 -13.88
C ARG A 94 0.17 -13.82 -15.10
N GLN A 95 -1.04 -14.10 -15.61
CA GLN A 95 -1.16 -14.79 -16.89
C GLN A 95 -0.58 -13.87 -17.97
N PRO A 96 0.54 -14.24 -18.60
CA PRO A 96 1.08 -13.45 -19.68
C PRO A 96 0.21 -13.74 -20.91
N ASN A 97 -0.43 -12.70 -21.41
CA ASN A 97 -0.91 -12.64 -22.78
C ASN A 97 -1.94 -13.72 -23.16
N THR A 98 -3.09 -13.76 -22.48
CA THR A 98 -4.28 -14.36 -23.07
C THR A 98 -4.77 -13.46 -24.20
N ARG A 99 -4.26 -13.72 -25.42
CA ARG A 99 -4.85 -13.23 -26.66
C ARG A 99 -6.29 -13.76 -26.68
N CYS A 100 -7.29 -12.91 -26.47
CA CYS A 100 -8.66 -13.27 -26.86
C CYS A 100 -8.60 -13.40 -28.40
N HIS A 101 -8.87 -14.59 -28.91
CA HIS A 101 -9.01 -14.84 -30.36
C HIS A 101 -10.26 -14.14 -30.89
#